data_AF-A0A7N0TFW0-F1
#
_entry.id   AF-A0A7N0TFW0-F1
#
_cell.length_a   1.000
_cell.length_b   1.000
_cell.length_c   1.000
_cell.angle_alpha   90.00
_cell.angle_beta   90.00
_cell.angle_gamma   90.00
#
_symmetry.space_group_name_H-M   'P 1'
#
loop_
_entity.id
_entity.type
_entity.pdbx_description
1 polymer ?
#
loop_
_entity_poly.entity_id
_entity_poly.type
_entity_poly.pdbx_seq_one_letter_code
_entity_poly.pdbx_strand_id
1 'polypeptide(L)'
;MLKKEEEMLSAVKERQSKAGEVEFSQAVLDERAQKAEAWHRNAAVGAQYSKPARPITCATFAQDVLEGRAEISQAHDHKHRPLIFGPASVIGGRITTERERMAAQIFQPSHRMPTMSIEEAGLKEMEIMNTWRERNKKMIEEANSPWHTDKPQRPGEDDDAAQEKARAWDDWKDDNPRGAGNKKLTPCG
;
A
#
# COMPACT_ATOMS: atom_id res chain seq x y z
N MET A 1 -38.16 21.28 -4.17
CA MET A 1 -37.47 20.79 -2.96
C MET A 1 -38.10 21.41 -1.73
N LEU A 2 -38.06 22.74 -1.57
CA LEU A 2 -38.63 23.49 -0.43
C LEU A 2 -40.09 23.14 -0.06
N LYS A 3 -41.01 23.09 -1.03
CA LYS A 3 -42.44 22.81 -0.77
C LYS A 3 -42.71 21.47 -0.06
N LYS A 4 -41.93 20.43 -0.39
CA LYS A 4 -42.07 19.10 0.24
C LYS A 4 -41.56 19.08 1.67
N GLU A 5 -40.52 19.85 1.95
CA GLU A 5 -39.96 19.99 3.30
C GLU A 5 -40.91 20.79 4.20
N GLU A 6 -41.51 21.85 3.67
CA GLU A 6 -42.55 22.64 4.36
C GLU A 6 -43.79 21.79 4.69
N GLU A 7 -44.25 20.96 3.76
CA GLU A 7 -45.37 20.02 3.99
C GLU A 7 -45.03 19.00 5.09
N MET A 8 -43.81 18.42 5.08
CA MET A 8 -43.39 17.49 6.13
C MET A 8 -43.29 18.17 7.51
N LEU A 9 -42.74 19.37 7.58
CA LEU A 9 -42.65 20.13 8.84
C LEU A 9 -44.03 20.51 9.38
N SER A 10 -44.97 20.82 8.49
CA SER A 10 -46.37 21.10 8.84
C SER A 10 -47.05 19.86 9.42
N ALA A 11 -46.85 18.70 8.80
CA ALA A 11 -47.38 17.42 9.29
C ALA A 11 -46.80 17.02 10.66
N VAL A 12 -45.52 17.33 10.93
CA VAL A 12 -44.89 17.09 12.24
C VAL A 12 -45.48 18.01 13.32
N LYS A 13 -45.66 19.30 13.01
CA LYS A 13 -46.31 20.26 13.91
C LYS A 13 -47.76 19.87 14.24
N GLU A 14 -48.50 19.38 13.24
CA GLU A 14 -49.88 18.92 13.43
C GLU A 14 -49.95 17.67 14.31
N ARG A 15 -48.95 16.77 14.24
CA ARG A 15 -48.85 15.61 15.14
C ARG A 15 -48.48 16.01 16.57
N GLN A 16 -47.58 16.98 16.72
CA GLN A 16 -47.22 17.54 18.02
C GLN A 16 -48.40 18.20 18.73
N SER A 17 -49.23 18.96 17.99
CA SER A 17 -50.38 19.65 18.58
C SER A 17 -51.53 18.70 18.98
N LYS A 18 -51.65 17.55 18.31
CA LYS A 18 -52.68 16.54 18.59
C LYS A 18 -52.35 15.61 19.77
N ALA A 19 -51.09 15.25 19.95
CA ALA A 19 -50.66 14.29 20.98
C ALA A 19 -50.06 14.95 22.24
N GLY A 20 -49.77 16.25 22.21
CA GLY A 20 -49.01 16.90 23.28
C GLY A 20 -47.50 16.62 23.17
N GLU A 21 -46.68 17.57 23.61
CA GLU A 21 -45.24 17.59 23.32
C GLU A 21 -44.47 16.41 23.95
N VAL A 22 -44.90 15.97 25.14
CA VAL A 22 -44.27 14.87 25.88
C VAL A 22 -44.61 13.51 25.25
N GLU A 23 -45.88 13.24 24.95
CA GLU A 23 -46.27 11.96 24.33
C GLU A 23 -45.73 11.84 22.89
N PHE A 24 -45.69 12.95 22.14
CA PHE A 24 -45.08 12.97 20.81
C PHE A 24 -43.57 12.65 20.87
N SER A 25 -42.83 13.25 21.80
CA SER A 25 -41.39 12.98 21.94
C SER A 25 -41.12 11.54 22.37
N GLN A 26 -41.93 10.98 23.27
CA GLN A 26 -41.84 9.58 23.67
C GLN A 26 -42.15 8.63 22.51
N ALA A 27 -43.21 8.89 21.74
CA ALA A 27 -43.55 8.10 20.55
C ALA A 27 -42.44 8.13 19.48
N VAL A 28 -41.80 9.29 19.26
CA VAL A 28 -40.67 9.41 18.31
C VAL A 28 -39.45 8.61 18.80
N LEU A 29 -39.18 8.60 20.10
CA LEU A 29 -38.10 7.81 20.68
C LEU A 29 -38.39 6.30 20.55
N ASP A 30 -39.63 5.88 20.80
CA ASP A 30 -40.06 4.49 20.66
C ASP A 30 -40.02 4.03 19.19
N GLU A 31 -40.49 4.84 18.23
CA GLU A 31 -40.37 4.55 16.80
C GLU A 31 -38.90 4.42 16.38
N ARG A 32 -38.02 5.28 16.91
CA ARG A 32 -36.57 5.22 16.63
C ARG A 32 -35.95 3.95 17.19
N ALA A 33 -36.32 3.56 18.41
CA ALA A 33 -35.87 2.33 19.05
C ALA A 33 -36.33 1.10 18.24
N GLN A 34 -37.61 1.03 17.87
CA GLN A 34 -38.15 -0.04 17.04
C GLN A 34 -37.45 -0.13 15.67
N LYS A 35 -37.16 1.01 15.03
CA LYS A 35 -36.44 1.03 13.75
C LYS A 35 -35.01 0.54 13.89
N ALA A 36 -34.32 0.91 14.97
CA ALA A 36 -32.97 0.43 15.26
C ALA A 36 -32.98 -1.09 15.53
N GLU A 37 -33.92 -1.58 16.35
CA GLU A 37 -34.09 -3.01 16.62
C GLU A 37 -34.42 -3.80 15.36
N ALA A 38 -35.32 -3.31 14.52
CA ALA A 38 -35.65 -3.94 13.24
C ALA A 38 -34.44 -3.98 12.31
N TRP A 39 -33.63 -2.91 12.28
CA TRP A 39 -32.40 -2.90 11.50
C TRP A 39 -31.39 -3.93 11.99
N HIS A 40 -31.15 -4.01 13.30
CA HIS A 40 -30.27 -5.02 13.90
C HIS A 40 -30.79 -6.44 13.67
N ARG A 41 -32.09 -6.67 13.81
CA ARG A 41 -32.73 -7.97 13.57
C ARG A 41 -32.61 -8.39 12.11
N ASN A 42 -32.89 -7.50 11.17
CA ASN A 42 -32.75 -7.74 9.74
C ASN A 42 -31.29 -7.95 9.34
N ALA A 43 -30.36 -7.20 9.92
CA ALA A 43 -28.93 -7.39 9.70
C ALA A 43 -28.46 -8.74 10.24
N ALA A 44 -28.93 -9.17 11.42
CA ALA A 44 -28.60 -10.46 12.00
C ALA A 44 -29.15 -11.64 11.17
N VAL A 45 -30.39 -11.53 10.69
CA VAL A 45 -31.00 -12.51 9.78
C VAL A 45 -30.24 -12.53 8.45
N GLY A 46 -29.95 -11.36 7.87
CA GLY A 46 -29.18 -11.23 6.63
C GLY A 46 -27.77 -11.81 6.77
N ALA A 47 -27.13 -11.64 7.92
CA ALA A 47 -25.79 -12.17 8.19
C ALA A 47 -25.74 -13.70 8.18
N GLN A 48 -26.82 -14.38 8.59
CA GLN A 48 -26.89 -15.86 8.54
C GLN A 48 -26.92 -16.41 7.11
N TYR A 49 -27.46 -15.64 6.16
CA TYR A 49 -27.55 -16.02 4.75
C TYR A 49 -26.46 -15.38 3.88
N SER A 50 -25.85 -14.29 4.33
CA SER A 50 -24.70 -13.70 3.68
C SER A 50 -23.50 -14.60 3.94
N LYS A 51 -23.18 -15.47 2.98
CA LYS A 51 -21.89 -16.13 2.98
C LYS A 51 -20.84 -15.02 2.80
N PRO A 52 -19.91 -14.81 3.75
CA PRO A 52 -18.79 -13.92 3.49
C PRO A 52 -18.15 -14.42 2.19
N ALA A 53 -17.88 -13.50 1.26
CA ALA A 53 -17.12 -13.85 0.07
C ALA A 53 -15.88 -14.60 0.57
N ARG A 54 -15.75 -15.86 0.17
CA ARG A 54 -14.60 -16.68 0.60
C ARG A 54 -13.38 -15.86 0.25
N PRO A 55 -12.42 -15.62 1.17
CA PRO A 55 -11.21 -14.92 0.81
C PRO A 55 -10.61 -15.72 -0.34
N ILE A 56 -10.62 -15.13 -1.52
CA ILE A 56 -10.10 -15.77 -2.71
C ILE A 56 -8.59 -15.73 -2.54
N THR A 57 -8.08 -16.75 -1.88
CA THR A 57 -6.66 -17.04 -1.90
C THR A 57 -6.28 -17.36 -3.35
N CYS A 58 -5.06 -16.99 -3.75
CA CYS A 58 -4.54 -17.27 -5.09
C CYS A 58 -4.73 -18.75 -5.49
N ALA A 59 -4.63 -19.68 -4.53
CA ALA A 59 -4.86 -21.10 -4.73
C ALA A 59 -6.31 -21.44 -5.14
N THR A 60 -7.31 -20.85 -4.47
CA THR A 60 -8.73 -21.10 -4.78
C THR A 60 -9.14 -20.50 -6.12
N PHE A 61 -8.63 -19.31 -6.48
CA PHE A 61 -8.87 -18.72 -7.79
C PHE A 61 -8.27 -19.56 -8.91
N ALA A 62 -7.01 -19.98 -8.76
CA ALA A 62 -6.33 -20.81 -9.75
C ALA A 62 -7.09 -22.12 -9.98
N GLN A 63 -7.64 -22.72 -8.92
CA GLN A 63 -8.44 -23.93 -9.02
C GLN A 63 -9.78 -23.69 -9.73
N ASP A 64 -10.50 -22.61 -9.41
CA ASP A 64 -11.74 -22.25 -10.12
C ASP A 64 -11.52 -21.89 -11.60
N VAL A 65 -10.36 -21.32 -11.95
CA VAL A 65 -9.95 -21.10 -13.35
C VAL A 65 -9.73 -22.43 -14.07
N LEU A 66 -9.02 -23.37 -13.44
CA LEU A 66 -8.79 -24.71 -14.01
C LEU A 66 -10.07 -25.52 -14.14
N GLU A 67 -11.02 -25.33 -13.22
CA GLU A 67 -12.33 -26.00 -13.23
C GLU A 67 -13.37 -25.26 -14.09
N GLY A 68 -12.99 -24.16 -14.76
CA GLY A 68 -13.86 -23.38 -15.65
C GLY A 68 -14.98 -22.61 -14.95
N ARG A 69 -14.89 -22.44 -13.62
CA ARG A 69 -15.83 -21.67 -12.79
C ARG A 69 -15.51 -20.18 -12.76
N ALA A 70 -14.31 -19.78 -13.18
CA ALA A 70 -13.86 -18.39 -13.27
C ALA A 70 -13.04 -18.15 -14.55
N GLU A 71 -13.12 -16.94 -15.10
CA GLU A 71 -12.27 -16.53 -16.21
C GLU A 71 -10.99 -15.84 -15.72
N ILE A 72 -9.87 -16.04 -16.42
CA ILE A 72 -8.58 -15.38 -16.11
C ILE A 72 -8.69 -13.86 -16.25
N SER A 73 -9.56 -13.40 -17.16
CA SER A 73 -9.89 -11.99 -17.41
C SER A 73 -10.82 -11.40 -16.36
N GLN A 74 -11.38 -12.20 -15.45
CA GLN A 74 -12.26 -11.72 -14.40
C GLN A 74 -11.39 -11.03 -13.34
N ALA A 75 -11.02 -9.78 -13.61
CA ALA A 75 -10.33 -8.90 -12.68
C ALA A 75 -11.11 -8.87 -11.36
N HIS A 76 -10.54 -9.49 -10.34
CA HIS A 76 -11.13 -9.45 -9.02
C HIS A 76 -10.75 -8.10 -8.43
N ASP A 77 -11.62 -7.11 -8.63
CA ASP A 77 -11.49 -5.77 -8.05
C ASP A 77 -11.62 -5.88 -6.51
N HIS A 78 -10.55 -6.34 -5.87
CA HIS A 78 -10.45 -6.37 -4.43
C HIS A 78 -10.12 -4.97 -3.97
N LYS A 79 -11.17 -4.16 -3.81
CA LYS A 79 -11.09 -2.85 -3.16
C LYS A 79 -10.52 -3.04 -1.76
N HIS A 80 -9.24 -2.73 -1.61
CA HIS A 80 -8.56 -2.79 -0.33
C HIS A 80 -9.23 -1.74 0.57
N ARG A 81 -10.09 -2.18 1.49
CA ARG A 81 -10.53 -1.28 2.56
C ARG A 81 -9.30 -1.05 3.43
N PRO A 82 -8.90 0.21 3.70
CA PRO A 82 -7.81 0.46 4.63
C PRO A 82 -8.20 -0.20 5.95
N LEU A 83 -7.35 -1.13 6.41
CA LEU A 83 -7.53 -1.76 7.70
C LEU A 83 -7.36 -0.67 8.75
N ILE A 84 -8.46 -0.26 9.37
CA ILE A 84 -8.41 0.68 10.48
C ILE A 84 -8.10 -0.14 11.73
N PHE A 85 -6.94 0.12 12.33
CA PHE A 85 -6.50 -0.55 13.56
C PHE A 85 -6.98 0.24 14.78
N GLY A 86 -7.36 -0.47 15.85
CA GLY A 86 -7.87 0.13 17.09
C GLY A 86 -9.24 -0.39 17.54
N PRO A 87 -9.80 0.16 18.63
CA PRO A 87 -11.11 -0.26 19.15
C PRO A 87 -12.26 0.16 18.23
N ALA A 88 -13.18 -0.77 17.95
CA ALA A 88 -14.32 -0.58 17.03
C ALA A 88 -15.23 0.61 17.42
N SER A 89 -15.29 0.97 18.71
CA SER A 89 -16.04 2.13 19.20
C SER A 89 -15.51 3.48 18.71
N VAL A 90 -14.23 3.55 18.31
CA VAL A 90 -13.54 4.78 17.90
C VAL A 90 -13.37 4.86 16.38
N ILE A 91 -13.24 3.71 15.72
CA ILE A 91 -12.88 3.57 14.30
C ILE A 91 -13.94 4.06 13.31
N GLY A 92 -15.22 4.11 13.71
CA GLY A 92 -16.32 4.57 12.85
C GLY A 92 -17.10 5.76 13.40
N GLY A 93 -16.72 6.28 14.57
CA GLY A 93 -17.42 7.34 15.28
C GLY A 93 -16.74 8.70 15.12
N ARG A 94 -17.47 9.77 15.48
CA ARG A 94 -16.84 11.09 15.67
C ARG A 94 -16.10 11.06 17.01
N ILE A 95 -14.78 11.27 16.97
CA ILE A 95 -13.96 11.33 18.18
C ILE A 95 -14.26 12.65 18.89
N THR A 96 -14.91 12.61 20.06
CA THR A 96 -15.35 13.82 20.77
C THR A 96 -14.60 14.03 22.08
N THR A 97 -14.12 12.96 22.71
CA THR A 97 -13.46 13.03 24.02
C THR A 97 -11.95 12.79 23.93
N GLU A 98 -11.18 13.34 24.88
CA GLU A 98 -9.72 13.11 24.95
C GLU A 98 -9.37 11.64 25.20
N ARG A 99 -10.21 10.94 25.96
CA ARG A 99 -10.06 9.50 26.20
C ARG A 99 -10.19 8.70 24.91
N GLU A 100 -11.15 9.06 24.04
CA GLU A 100 -11.30 8.43 22.72
C GLU A 100 -10.10 8.75 21.81
N ARG A 101 -9.51 9.95 21.90
CA ARG A 101 -8.29 10.30 21.15
C ARG A 101 -7.10 9.45 21.59
N MET A 102 -6.90 9.28 22.90
CA MET A 102 -5.86 8.39 23.42
C MET A 102 -6.11 6.95 22.99
N ALA A 103 -7.35 6.45 23.08
CA ALA A 103 -7.70 5.10 22.65
C ALA A 103 -7.49 4.86 21.14
N ALA A 104 -7.70 5.89 20.31
CA ALA A 104 -7.43 5.82 18.87
C ALA A 104 -5.95 5.60 18.55
N GLN A 105 -5.04 6.09 19.40
CA GLN A 105 -3.59 6.03 19.17
C GLN A 105 -2.98 4.71 19.63
N ILE A 106 -3.67 3.97 20.49
CA ILE A 106 -3.20 2.68 21.00
C ILE A 106 -3.43 1.61 19.90
N PHE A 107 -2.46 0.71 19.73
CA PHE A 107 -2.46 -0.36 18.72
C PHE A 107 -2.40 0.11 17.25
N GLN A 108 -1.92 1.32 16.99
CA GLN A 108 -1.60 1.74 15.63
C GLN A 108 -0.28 1.12 15.13
N PRO A 109 -0.18 0.74 13.84
CA PRO A 109 1.09 0.34 13.25
C PRO A 109 2.14 1.44 13.33
N SER A 110 3.39 1.09 13.64
CA SER A 110 4.52 2.05 13.69
C SER A 110 4.97 2.53 12.30
N HIS A 111 4.54 1.84 11.24
CA HIS A 111 4.90 2.14 9.86
C HIS A 111 3.64 2.36 9.02
N ARG A 112 3.78 3.11 7.92
CA ARG A 112 2.68 3.30 6.96
C ARG A 112 2.35 1.97 6.30
N MET A 113 1.10 1.54 6.44
CA MET A 113 0.60 0.35 5.78
C MET A 113 0.38 0.61 4.29
N PRO A 114 0.61 -0.38 3.41
CA PRO A 114 0.22 -0.32 2.02
C PRO A 114 -1.29 -0.06 1.88
N THR A 115 -1.66 0.92 1.07
CA THR A 115 -3.05 1.24 0.73
C THR A 115 -3.47 0.74 -0.64
N MET A 116 -2.50 0.32 -1.47
CA MET A 116 -2.73 -0.22 -2.80
C MET A 116 -3.06 -1.71 -2.75
N SER A 117 -3.80 -2.19 -3.74
CA SER A 117 -4.07 -3.63 -3.87
C SER A 117 -2.82 -4.38 -4.33
N ILE A 118 -2.83 -5.71 -4.19
CA ILE A 118 -1.71 -6.56 -4.63
C ILE A 118 -1.57 -6.50 -6.16
N GLU A 119 -2.70 -6.46 -6.88
CA GLU A 119 -2.72 -6.28 -8.33
C GLU A 119 -2.13 -4.92 -8.75
N GLU A 120 -2.54 -3.84 -8.07
CA GLU A 120 -2.01 -2.50 -8.33
C GLU A 120 -0.51 -2.41 -8.03
N ALA A 121 -0.06 -3.06 -6.95
CA ALA A 121 1.36 -3.18 -6.64
C ALA A 121 2.12 -3.95 -7.74
N GLY A 122 1.57 -5.06 -8.25
CA GLY A 122 2.19 -5.83 -9.33
C GLY A 122 2.33 -5.05 -10.63
N LEU A 123 1.31 -4.26 -11.01
CA LEU A 123 1.39 -3.36 -12.17
C LEU A 123 2.49 -2.30 -11.98
N LYS A 124 2.57 -1.71 -10.78
CA LYS A 124 3.59 -0.72 -10.45
C LYS A 124 5.00 -1.31 -10.44
N GLU A 125 5.17 -2.55 -9.99
CA GLU A 125 6.45 -3.26 -10.06
C GLU A 125 6.90 -3.50 -11.51
N MET A 126 5.98 -3.87 -12.41
CA MET A 126 6.28 -4.02 -13.84
C MET A 126 6.69 -2.68 -14.47
N GLU A 127 6.00 -1.59 -14.13
CA GLU A 127 6.37 -0.24 -14.57
C GLU A 127 7.78 0.13 -14.09
N ILE A 128 8.09 -0.08 -12.81
CA ILE A 128 9.41 0.17 -12.25
C ILE A 128 10.48 -0.65 -12.99
N MET A 129 10.22 -1.93 -13.27
CA MET A 129 11.13 -2.79 -14.02
C MET A 129 11.38 -2.26 -15.43
N ASN A 130 10.32 -1.84 -16.13
CA ASN A 130 10.43 -1.25 -17.46
C ASN A 130 11.26 0.04 -17.44
N THR A 131 11.01 0.96 -16.50
CA THR A 131 11.81 2.18 -16.38
C THR A 131 13.28 1.89 -16.04
N TRP A 132 13.54 0.84 -15.26
CA TRP A 132 14.90 0.43 -14.93
C TRP A 132 15.62 -0.17 -16.15
N ARG A 133 14.93 -1.01 -16.92
CA ARG A 133 15.43 -1.55 -18.19
C ARG A 133 15.74 -0.43 -19.19
N GLU A 134 14.85 0.56 -19.32
CA GLU A 134 15.05 1.71 -20.21
C GLU A 134 16.23 2.57 -19.77
N ARG A 135 16.37 2.85 -18.46
CA ARG A 135 17.55 3.57 -17.93
C ARG A 135 18.84 2.80 -18.19
N ASN A 136 18.86 1.49 -17.96
CA ASN A 136 20.02 0.65 -18.22
C ASN A 136 20.38 0.64 -19.71
N LYS A 137 19.39 0.52 -20.60
CA LYS A 137 19.59 0.59 -22.05
C LYS A 137 20.19 1.94 -22.44
N LYS A 138 19.64 3.05 -21.92
CA LYS A 138 20.17 4.40 -22.16
C LYS A 138 21.62 4.55 -21.67
N MET A 139 21.95 4.05 -20.48
CA MET A 139 23.31 4.09 -19.95
C MET A 139 24.29 3.27 -20.81
N ILE A 140 23.85 2.12 -21.32
CA ILE A 140 24.66 1.29 -22.23
C ILE A 140 24.84 2.01 -23.58
N GLU A 141 23.80 2.61 -24.14
CA GLU A 141 23.88 3.41 -25.37
C GLU A 141 24.80 4.63 -25.19
N GLU A 142 24.73 5.31 -24.05
CA GLU A 142 25.61 6.42 -23.70
C GLU A 142 27.08 5.98 -23.54
N ALA A 143 27.32 4.83 -22.91
CA ALA A 143 28.66 4.25 -22.79
C ALA A 143 29.24 3.77 -24.14
N ASN A 144 28.38 3.38 -25.08
CA ASN A 144 28.75 3.02 -26.45
C ASN A 144 28.72 4.22 -27.41
N SER A 145 28.44 5.43 -26.90
CA SER A 145 28.46 6.65 -27.70
C SER A 145 29.86 6.88 -28.25
N PRO A 146 29.99 7.34 -29.52
CA PRO A 146 31.28 7.67 -30.12
C PRO A 146 32.09 8.66 -29.29
N TRP A 147 31.47 9.50 -28.44
CA TRP A 147 32.23 10.36 -27.52
C TRP A 147 33.02 9.61 -26.44
N HIS A 148 32.63 8.37 -26.11
CA HIS A 148 33.28 7.51 -25.12
C HIS A 148 34.18 6.44 -25.77
N THR A 149 33.84 5.98 -26.98
CA THR A 149 34.61 5.00 -27.76
C THR A 149 35.67 5.64 -28.67
N ASP A 150 35.42 6.83 -29.23
CA ASP A 150 36.45 7.64 -29.88
C ASP A 150 37.24 8.42 -28.81
N LYS A 151 38.06 7.69 -28.05
CA LYS A 151 39.26 8.34 -27.50
C LYS A 151 40.03 8.86 -28.71
N PRO A 152 40.33 10.17 -28.81
CA PRO A 152 41.14 10.66 -29.91
C PRO A 152 42.45 9.90 -29.85
N GLN A 153 42.72 9.11 -30.90
CA GLN A 153 44.00 8.47 -31.07
C GLN A 153 45.01 9.59 -31.22
N ARG A 154 45.67 9.93 -30.11
CA ARG A 154 46.70 10.97 -30.10
C ARG A 154 47.76 10.52 -31.10
N PRO A 155 48.04 11.31 -32.14
CA PRO A 155 49.03 10.94 -33.13
C PRO A 155 50.41 11.06 -32.46
N GLY A 156 50.92 9.95 -31.92
CA GLY A 156 52.28 9.85 -31.36
C GLY A 156 52.43 9.39 -29.90
N GLU A 157 51.37 8.95 -29.21
CA GLU A 157 51.42 8.44 -27.82
C GLU A 157 50.91 6.98 -27.79
N ASP A 158 51.44 5.98 -27.09
CA ASP A 158 52.60 5.85 -26.21
C ASP A 158 52.60 4.38 -25.71
N ASP A 159 53.03 3.42 -26.54
CA ASP A 159 53.19 2.03 -26.07
C ASP A 159 54.24 1.98 -24.95
N ASP A 160 55.24 2.86 -25.02
CA ASP A 160 56.28 3.03 -24.02
C ASP A 160 55.72 3.61 -22.70
N ALA A 161 54.96 4.72 -22.68
CA ALA A 161 54.41 5.21 -21.41
C ALA A 161 53.29 4.32 -20.83
N ALA A 162 52.58 3.55 -21.66
CA ALA A 162 51.67 2.52 -21.17
C ALA A 162 52.45 1.38 -20.49
N GLN A 163 53.58 0.96 -21.08
CA GLN A 163 54.50 -0.02 -20.51
C GLN A 163 55.22 0.51 -19.26
N GLU A 164 55.62 1.78 -19.22
CA GLU A 164 56.24 2.41 -18.05
C GLU A 164 55.24 2.53 -16.89
N LYS A 165 53.98 2.88 -17.17
CA LYS A 165 52.91 2.87 -16.15
C LYS A 165 52.61 1.46 -15.65
N ALA A 166 52.63 0.46 -16.54
CA ALA A 166 52.47 -0.93 -16.15
C ALA A 166 53.63 -1.43 -15.29
N ARG A 167 54.89 -1.09 -15.64
CA ARG A 167 56.08 -1.38 -14.83
C ARG A 167 56.02 -0.69 -13.47
N ALA A 168 55.71 0.61 -13.43
CA ALA A 168 55.59 1.35 -12.18
C ALA A 168 54.50 0.79 -11.26
N TRP A 169 53.44 0.22 -11.83
CA TRP A 169 52.39 -0.46 -11.08
C TRP A 169 52.86 -1.81 -10.51
N ASP A 170 53.65 -2.57 -11.26
CA ASP A 170 54.24 -3.83 -10.81
C ASP A 170 55.28 -3.58 -9.70
N ASP A 171 56.18 -2.61 -9.89
CA ASP A 171 57.16 -2.17 -8.88
C ASP A 171 56.46 -1.76 -7.57
N TRP A 172 55.35 -1.02 -7.67
CA TRP A 172 54.55 -0.65 -6.51
C TRP A 172 53.91 -1.86 -5.81
N LYS A 173 53.44 -2.87 -6.56
CA LYS A 173 52.87 -4.09 -5.98
C LYS A 173 53.90 -4.94 -5.26
N ASP A 174 55.12 -4.98 -5.78
CA ASP A 174 56.26 -5.66 -5.17
C ASP A 174 56.69 -4.96 -3.88
N ASP A 175 56.70 -3.62 -3.87
CA ASP A 175 56.95 -2.80 -2.68
C ASP A 175 55.80 -2.87 -1.65
N ASN A 176 54.58 -3.23 -2.07
CA ASN A 176 53.38 -3.32 -1.24
C ASN A 176 52.83 -4.76 -1.16
N PRO A 177 53.60 -5.72 -0.63
CA PRO A 177 53.18 -7.10 -0.51
C PRO A 177 51.95 -7.22 0.39
N ARG A 178 50.93 -7.95 -0.10
CA ARG A 178 49.68 -8.19 0.65
C ARG A 178 49.98 -8.69 2.05
N GLY A 179 49.41 -8.02 3.06
CA GLY A 179 49.62 -8.38 4.47
C GLY A 179 50.88 -7.78 5.10
N ALA A 180 51.49 -6.72 4.52
CA ALA A 180 52.62 -6.01 5.12
C ALA A 180 52.45 -5.60 6.59
N GLY A 181 51.22 -5.29 7.02
CA GLY A 181 50.90 -5.01 8.42
C GLY A 181 50.81 -6.25 9.34
N ASN A 182 50.69 -7.46 8.80
CA ASN A 182 50.42 -8.68 9.56
C ASN A 182 51.61 -9.66 9.61
N LYS A 183 52.75 -9.32 9.02
CA LYS A 183 53.93 -10.21 8.95
C LYS A 183 54.76 -10.28 10.24
N LYS A 184 54.56 -9.34 11.17
CA LYS A 184 55.39 -9.21 12.38
C LYS A 184 54.74 -9.75 13.65
N LEU A 185 53.60 -10.46 13.57
CA LEU A 185 52.81 -10.80 14.76
C LEU A 185 52.55 -12.30 15.02
N THR A 186 53.40 -13.21 14.54
CA THR A 186 53.41 -14.59 15.06
C THR A 186 54.84 -15.15 15.15
N PRO A 187 55.47 -15.20 16.34
CA PRO A 187 56.48 -16.19 16.61
C PRO A 187 55.77 -17.52 16.86
N CYS A 188 55.56 -18.27 15.78
CA CYS A 188 55.13 -19.66 15.86
C CYS A 188 56.19 -20.51 15.15
N GLY A 189 57.06 -21.16 15.93
CA GLY A 189 58.02 -22.18 15.48
C GLY A 189 59.47 -21.71 15.44
#